data_AF-A0A7S3HGB4-F1
#
_entry.id   AF-A0A7S3HGB4-F1
#
_cell.length_a   1.000
_cell.length_b   1.000
_cell.length_c   1.000
_cell.angle_alpha   90.00
_cell.angle_beta   90.00
_cell.angle_gamma   90.00
#
_symmetry.space_group_name_H-M   'P 1'
#
loop_
_entity.id
_entity.type
_entity.pdbx_description
1 polymer ?
#
loop_
_entity_poly.entity_id
_entity_poly.type
_entity_poly.pdbx_seq_one_letter_code
_entity_poly.pdbx_strand_id
1 'polypeptide(L)'
;RKRKSVRGCVVSNEISVLNLVVIKKGDEAVPGLTDKNIPRRLGPKRASKIRKLFDLGKKDDVRKYVIRRELPLKEGAKKKKKTKAPKIQRLVTPVTLQRKRHRVALKKQRSLKNKTEAADYAKLVAQRAKEARQSLTSKR
;
A
#
# COMPACT_ATOMS: atom_id res chain seq x y z
N ARG A 1 21.58 -19.07 -7.60
CA ARG A 1 22.78 -18.41 -7.04
C ARG A 1 23.89 -18.50 -8.08
N LYS A 2 24.58 -17.41 -8.44
CA LYS A 2 25.71 -17.44 -9.40
C LYS A 2 27.02 -17.14 -8.67
N ARG A 3 28.10 -17.84 -9.02
CA ARG A 3 29.45 -17.54 -8.51
C ARG A 3 30.00 -16.32 -9.27
N LYS A 4 30.45 -15.30 -8.53
CA LYS A 4 31.10 -14.10 -9.05
C LYS A 4 32.37 -13.87 -8.25
N SER A 5 33.46 -13.47 -8.91
CA SER A 5 34.62 -12.93 -8.22
C SER A 5 34.28 -11.53 -7.72
N VAL A 6 34.52 -11.27 -6.44
CA VAL A 6 34.24 -9.99 -5.78
C VAL A 6 35.41 -9.70 -4.87
N ARG A 7 35.89 -8.46 -4.86
CA ARG A 7 36.94 -8.02 -3.95
C ARG A 7 36.38 -7.84 -2.53
N GLY A 8 37.22 -8.11 -1.52
CA GLY A 8 36.88 -7.88 -0.11
C GLY A 8 36.70 -6.39 0.26
N CYS A 9 36.31 -6.11 1.50
CA CYS A 9 36.04 -4.76 2.00
C CYS A 9 37.27 -3.97 2.46
N VAL A 10 38.43 -4.61 2.58
CA VAL A 10 39.67 -3.98 3.06
C VAL A 10 40.23 -3.06 1.98
N VAL A 11 40.56 -1.83 2.38
CA VAL A 11 41.12 -0.80 1.49
C VAL A 11 42.60 -1.08 1.28
N SER A 12 43.02 -1.19 0.02
CA SER A 12 44.44 -1.30 -0.36
C SER A 12 44.71 -0.49 -1.64
N ASN A 13 45.98 -0.30 -1.98
CA ASN A 13 46.42 0.51 -3.12
C ASN A 13 45.93 -0.03 -4.49
N GLU A 14 45.44 -1.26 -4.54
CA GLU A 14 44.85 -1.84 -5.75
C GLU A 14 43.43 -1.30 -6.05
N ILE A 15 42.82 -0.45 -5.20
CA ILE A 15 41.50 0.14 -5.46
C ILE A 15 41.64 1.29 -6.46
N SER A 16 40.98 1.19 -7.62
CA SER A 16 40.96 2.29 -8.61
C SER A 16 40.05 3.45 -8.21
N VAL A 17 38.92 3.18 -7.55
CA VAL A 17 37.93 4.21 -7.16
C VAL A 17 37.38 3.89 -5.78
N LEU A 18 37.39 4.88 -4.89
CA LEU A 18 36.83 4.78 -3.54
C LEU A 18 35.66 5.78 -3.41
N ASN A 19 34.48 5.27 -3.05
CA ASN A 19 33.29 6.09 -2.86
C ASN A 19 33.19 6.55 -1.41
N LEU A 20 33.23 7.87 -1.17
CA LEU A 20 33.13 8.48 0.14
C LEU A 20 31.80 9.21 0.33
N VAL A 21 31.34 9.34 1.58
CA VAL A 21 30.15 10.10 1.96
C VAL A 21 30.52 11.08 3.07
N VAL A 22 30.28 12.36 2.84
CA VAL A 22 30.53 13.42 3.84
C VAL A 22 29.39 13.41 4.87
N ILE A 23 29.74 13.23 6.14
CA ILE A 23 28.77 13.20 7.26
C ILE A 23 28.74 14.54 8.01
N LYS A 24 29.90 15.20 8.15
CA LYS A 24 30.06 16.50 8.81
C LYS A 24 30.74 17.47 7.86
N LYS A 25 30.27 18.72 7.83
CA LYS A 25 30.91 19.80 7.08
C LYS A 25 32.10 20.33 7.89
N GLY A 26 33.23 20.58 7.23
CA GLY A 26 34.37 21.29 7.82
C GLY A 26 34.19 22.81 7.78
N ASP A 27 35.23 23.54 8.16
CA ASP A 27 35.20 25.01 8.23
C ASP A 27 35.11 25.65 6.84
N GLU A 28 35.85 25.12 5.88
CA GLU A 28 35.85 25.60 4.50
C GLU A 28 34.81 24.91 3.61
N ALA A 29 34.25 25.68 2.68
CA ALA A 29 33.34 25.15 1.66
C ALA A 29 34.12 24.50 0.52
N VAL A 30 33.68 23.33 0.07
CA VAL A 30 34.26 22.61 -1.05
C VAL A 30 33.46 22.88 -2.32
N PRO A 31 34.10 23.44 -3.37
CA PRO A 31 33.41 23.80 -4.60
C PRO A 31 32.74 22.61 -5.25
N GLY A 32 31.47 22.79 -5.63
CA GLY A 32 30.67 21.77 -6.33
C GLY A 32 30.08 20.65 -5.45
N LEU A 33 30.50 20.53 -4.19
CA LEU A 33 29.95 19.57 -3.23
C LEU A 33 29.07 20.26 -2.18
N THR A 34 29.61 21.24 -1.47
CA THR A 34 28.86 21.94 -0.41
C THR A 34 28.10 23.18 -0.88
N ASP A 35 28.43 23.68 -2.06
CA ASP A 35 27.90 24.97 -2.54
C ASP A 35 26.53 24.85 -3.20
N LYS A 36 26.23 23.70 -3.79
CA LYS A 36 25.01 23.48 -4.56
C LYS A 36 24.04 22.61 -3.78
N ASN A 37 22.85 23.13 -3.50
CA ASN A 37 21.75 22.33 -2.97
C ASN A 37 20.89 21.78 -4.12
N ILE A 38 20.99 20.48 -4.38
CA ILE A 38 20.19 19.80 -5.40
C ILE A 38 18.84 19.39 -4.79
N PRO A 39 17.71 19.94 -5.24
CA PRO A 39 16.41 19.62 -4.67
C PRO A 39 16.01 18.17 -4.94
N ARG A 40 15.25 17.59 -4.02
CA ARG A 40 14.72 16.23 -4.19
C ARG A 40 13.77 16.20 -5.38
N ARG A 41 14.04 15.29 -6.33
CA ARG A 41 13.26 15.14 -7.56
C ARG A 41 11.79 14.76 -7.32
N LEU A 42 11.50 13.99 -6.28
CA LEU A 42 10.16 13.44 -6.01
C LEU A 42 9.73 13.69 -4.58
N GLY A 43 8.47 14.11 -4.44
CA GLY A 43 7.78 14.19 -3.16
C GLY A 43 7.23 12.83 -2.70
N PRO A 44 6.77 12.75 -1.44
CA PRO A 44 6.15 11.54 -0.90
C PRO A 44 4.82 11.21 -1.61
N LYS A 45 4.62 9.93 -1.93
CA LYS A 45 3.38 9.39 -2.56
C LYS A 45 2.38 8.80 -1.55
N ARG A 46 2.84 8.41 -0.36
CA ARG A 46 2.02 7.72 0.64
C ARG A 46 1.35 8.75 1.56
N ALA A 47 0.06 8.59 1.85
CA ALA A 47 -0.70 9.54 2.66
C ALA A 47 -0.03 9.87 4.02
N SER A 48 0.48 8.88 4.73
CA SER A 48 1.17 9.09 6.02
C SER A 48 2.48 9.87 5.90
N LYS A 49 3.22 9.71 4.80
CA LYS A 49 4.47 10.45 4.58
C LYS A 49 4.20 11.90 4.16
N ILE A 50 3.10 12.15 3.44
CA ILE A 50 2.69 13.52 3.11
C ILE A 50 2.25 14.24 4.39
N ARG A 51 1.48 13.58 5.26
CA ARG A 51 1.13 14.14 6.58
C ARG A 51 2.35 14.51 7.40
N LYS A 52 3.34 13.61 7.50
CA LYS A 52 4.59 13.89 8.22
C LYS A 52 5.40 15.04 7.62
N LEU A 53 5.37 15.22 6.30
CA LEU A 53 6.15 16.26 5.64
C LEU A 53 5.59 17.67 5.91
N PHE A 54 4.27 17.80 5.96
CA PHE A 54 3.56 19.07 6.14
C PHE A 54 2.96 19.23 7.54
N ASP A 55 3.37 18.38 8.48
CA ASP A 55 2.84 18.29 9.84
C ASP A 55 1.29 18.34 9.94
N LEU A 56 0.63 17.57 9.08
CA LEU A 56 -0.84 17.53 9.01
C LEU A 56 -1.43 16.57 10.03
N GLY A 57 -2.57 16.96 10.59
CA GLY A 57 -3.41 16.12 11.41
C GLY A 57 -4.10 14.98 10.64
N LYS A 58 -4.80 14.12 11.39
CA LYS A 58 -5.52 12.97 10.81
C LYS A 58 -6.75 13.39 10.00
N LYS A 59 -7.39 14.51 10.39
CA LYS A 59 -8.61 15.04 9.78
C LYS A 59 -8.34 15.78 8.46
N ASP A 60 -7.11 16.22 8.24
CA ASP A 60 -6.76 17.04 7.08
C ASP A 60 -6.72 16.24 5.78
N ASP A 61 -7.18 16.89 4.70
CA ASP A 61 -7.18 16.30 3.38
C ASP A 61 -5.82 16.41 2.71
N VAL A 62 -5.13 15.27 2.69
CA VAL A 62 -3.80 15.09 2.11
C VAL A 62 -3.76 15.35 0.60
N ARG A 63 -4.91 15.33 -0.11
CA ARG A 63 -4.95 15.51 -1.58
C ARG A 63 -4.48 16.89 -2.04
N LYS A 64 -4.72 17.92 -1.22
CA LYS A 64 -4.34 19.31 -1.52
C LYS A 64 -2.83 19.53 -1.41
N TYR A 65 -2.17 18.77 -0.53
CA TYR A 65 -0.76 18.91 -0.18
C TYR A 65 0.17 18.00 -1.00
N VAL A 66 -0.31 17.37 -2.06
CA VAL A 66 0.55 16.55 -2.93
C VAL A 66 1.42 17.46 -3.80
N ILE A 67 2.74 17.35 -3.65
CA ILE A 67 3.70 18.06 -4.49
C ILE A 67 3.48 17.69 -5.96
N ARG A 68 3.25 18.71 -6.78
CA ARG A 68 3.09 18.57 -8.23
C ARG A 68 4.38 18.95 -8.92
N ARG A 69 4.73 18.20 -9.96
CA ARG A 69 5.85 18.53 -10.84
C ARG A 69 5.33 19.25 -12.06
N GLU A 70 5.85 20.44 -12.31
CA GLU A 70 5.63 21.14 -13.58
C GLU A 70 6.41 20.44 -14.69
N LEU A 71 5.73 20.17 -15.81
CA LEU A 71 6.38 19.62 -16.98
C LEU A 71 6.82 20.79 -17.89
N PRO A 72 8.06 20.77 -18.40
CA PRO A 72 8.48 21.77 -19.37
C PRO A 72 7.60 21.66 -20.61
N LEU A 73 7.33 22.81 -21.23
CA LEU A 73 6.68 22.88 -22.54
C LEU A 73 7.62 22.20 -23.54
N LYS A 74 7.11 21.23 -24.31
CA LYS A 74 7.86 20.71 -25.46
C LYS A 74 7.90 21.82 -26.52
N GLU A 75 9.06 22.04 -27.14
CA GLU A 75 9.22 23.01 -28.22
C GLU A 75 8.16 22.78 -29.31
N GLY A 76 7.45 23.84 -29.70
CA GLY A 76 6.35 23.81 -30.67
C GLY A 76 4.96 23.47 -30.13
N ALA A 77 4.80 23.13 -28.84
CA ALA A 77 3.49 22.83 -28.28
C ALA A 77 2.76 24.10 -27.78
N LYS A 78 1.72 24.56 -28.51
CA LYS A 78 0.74 25.59 -28.07
C LYS A 78 -0.10 25.21 -26.83
N LYS A 79 0.30 24.18 -26.08
CA LYS A 79 -0.50 23.59 -24.97
C LYS A 79 -0.09 24.23 -23.65
N LYS A 80 -1.07 24.58 -22.81
CA LYS A 80 -0.86 25.13 -21.45
C LYS A 80 0.10 24.25 -20.62
N LYS A 81 0.89 24.88 -19.74
CA LYS A 81 1.79 24.20 -18.80
C LYS A 81 1.04 23.11 -18.03
N LYS A 82 1.54 21.87 -18.07
CA LYS A 82 0.90 20.71 -17.41
C LYS A 82 1.64 20.38 -16.12
N THR A 83 0.89 20.09 -15.07
CA THR A 83 1.45 19.60 -13.81
C THR A 83 1.08 18.13 -13.60
N LYS A 84 2.02 17.34 -13.08
CA LYS A 84 1.81 15.92 -12.75
C LYS A 84 1.93 15.71 -11.25
N ALA A 85 1.02 14.90 -10.71
CA ALA A 85 1.03 14.47 -9.32
C ALA A 85 0.98 12.94 -9.24
N PRO A 86 1.64 12.31 -8.25
CA PRO A 86 1.49 10.88 -8.02
C PRO A 86 0.08 10.55 -7.47
N LYS A 87 -0.47 9.40 -7.88
CA LYS A 87 -1.66 8.83 -7.23
C LYS A 87 -1.33 8.49 -5.77
N ILE A 88 -2.05 9.08 -4.82
CA ILE A 88 -1.79 8.89 -3.40
C ILE A 88 -2.06 7.44 -3.01
N GLN A 89 -1.07 6.81 -2.37
CA GLN A 89 -1.22 5.45 -1.85
C GLN A 89 -1.67 5.49 -0.39
N ARG A 90 -2.47 4.50 0.02
CA ARG A 90 -3.01 4.34 1.39
C ARG A 90 -3.88 5.50 1.86
N LEU A 91 -4.51 6.20 0.92
CA LEU A 91 -5.59 7.13 1.23
C LEU A 91 -6.89 6.34 1.46
N VAL A 92 -7.58 6.63 2.56
CA VAL A 92 -8.91 6.07 2.82
C VAL A 92 -9.91 6.89 2.00
N THR A 93 -10.64 6.21 1.11
CA THR A 93 -11.70 6.82 0.29
C THR A 93 -13.06 6.18 0.61
N PRO A 94 -14.19 6.84 0.29
CA PRO A 94 -15.52 6.26 0.48
C PRO A 94 -15.66 4.87 -0.15
N VAL A 95 -15.07 4.67 -1.33
CA VAL A 95 -15.02 3.37 -2.03
C VAL A 95 -14.28 2.31 -1.20
N THR A 96 -13.16 2.65 -0.56
CA THR A 96 -12.45 1.68 0.31
C THR A 96 -13.28 1.29 1.54
N LEU A 97 -14.04 2.25 2.09
CA LEU A 97 -14.96 1.99 3.21
C LEU A 97 -16.14 1.12 2.76
N GLN A 98 -16.73 1.40 1.61
CA GLN A 98 -17.80 0.60 1.03
C GLN A 98 -17.35 -0.84 0.75
N ARG A 99 -16.18 -1.03 0.13
CA ARG A 99 -15.59 -2.37 -0.09
C ARG A 99 -15.34 -3.12 1.22
N LYS A 100 -14.95 -2.41 2.29
CA LYS A 100 -14.81 -3.01 3.63
C LYS A 100 -16.17 -3.42 4.21
N ARG A 101 -17.18 -2.56 4.13
CA ARG A 101 -18.57 -2.85 4.57
C ARG A 101 -19.15 -4.04 3.81
N HIS A 102 -19.01 -4.08 2.49
CA HIS A 102 -19.47 -5.16 1.64
C HIS A 102 -18.85 -6.51 2.03
N ARG A 103 -17.53 -6.55 2.26
CA ARG A 103 -16.83 -7.77 2.72
C ARG A 103 -17.39 -8.28 4.05
N VAL A 104 -17.67 -7.38 4.99
CA VAL A 104 -18.27 -7.73 6.28
C VAL A 104 -19.70 -8.23 6.09
N ALA A 105 -20.49 -7.60 5.23
CA ALA A 105 -21.85 -8.02 4.91
C ALA A 105 -21.89 -9.43 4.31
N LEU A 106 -21.02 -9.74 3.34
CA LEU A 106 -20.89 -11.09 2.78
C LEU A 106 -20.51 -12.13 3.84
N LYS A 107 -19.62 -11.79 4.77
CA LYS A 107 -19.25 -12.70 5.88
C LYS A 107 -20.46 -12.98 6.78
N LYS A 108 -21.27 -11.96 7.09
CA LYS A 108 -22.51 -12.12 7.85
C LYS A 108 -23.53 -12.99 7.11
N GLN A 109 -23.75 -12.72 5.83
CA GLN A 109 -24.68 -13.51 5.01
C GLN A 109 -24.28 -14.99 4.94
N ARG A 110 -22.99 -15.30 4.74
CA ARG A 110 -22.50 -16.68 4.77
C ARG A 110 -22.76 -17.36 6.12
N SER A 111 -22.50 -16.64 7.23
CA SER A 111 -22.76 -17.17 8.56
C SER A 111 -24.25 -17.45 8.80
N LEU A 112 -25.14 -16.56 8.33
CA LEU A 112 -26.59 -16.76 8.44
C LEU A 112 -27.04 -17.94 7.60
N LYS A 113 -26.58 -18.02 6.35
CA LYS A 113 -26.88 -19.13 5.44
C LYS A 113 -26.47 -20.48 6.03
N ASN A 114 -25.25 -20.60 6.55
CA ASN A 114 -24.79 -21.84 7.17
C ASN A 114 -25.66 -22.20 8.40
N LYS A 115 -26.11 -21.21 9.18
CA LYS A 115 -26.97 -21.44 10.34
C LYS A 115 -28.37 -21.92 9.93
N THR A 116 -28.95 -21.33 8.88
CA THR A 116 -30.27 -21.74 8.35
C THR A 116 -30.19 -23.14 7.73
N GLU A 117 -29.19 -23.41 6.90
CA GLU A 117 -29.01 -24.73 6.26
C GLU A 117 -28.79 -25.84 7.30
N ALA A 118 -27.99 -25.57 8.34
CA ALA A 118 -27.80 -26.53 9.43
C ALA A 118 -29.11 -26.80 10.21
N ALA A 119 -29.91 -25.76 10.47
CA ALA A 119 -31.19 -25.90 11.14
C ALA A 119 -32.22 -26.67 10.28
N ASP A 120 -32.25 -26.41 8.98
CA ASP A 120 -33.14 -27.09 8.05
C ASP A 120 -32.75 -28.55 7.85
N TYR A 121 -31.44 -28.84 7.77
CA TYR A 121 -30.93 -30.22 7.75
C TYR A 121 -31.27 -30.97 9.04
N ALA A 122 -31.13 -30.33 10.22
CA ALA A 122 -31.48 -30.94 11.49
C ALA A 122 -32.99 -31.30 11.57
N LYS A 123 -33.87 -30.43 11.05
CA LYS A 123 -35.32 -30.72 10.94
C LYS A 123 -35.57 -31.92 10.02
N LEU A 124 -34.93 -31.97 8.86
CA LEU A 124 -35.06 -33.07 7.90
C LEU A 124 -34.64 -34.41 8.52
N VAL A 125 -33.50 -34.43 9.22
CA VAL A 125 -33.00 -35.63 9.92
C VAL A 125 -33.98 -36.08 10.99
N ALA A 126 -34.54 -35.15 11.78
CA ALA A 126 -35.53 -35.47 12.80
C ALA A 126 -36.82 -36.06 12.20
N GLN A 127 -37.29 -35.52 11.07
CA GLN A 127 -38.45 -36.04 10.35
C GLN A 127 -38.19 -37.47 9.84
N ARG A 128 -37.06 -37.70 9.16
CA ARG A 128 -36.67 -39.03 8.65
C ARG A 128 -36.51 -40.07 9.76
N ALA A 129 -35.96 -39.67 10.91
CA ALA A 129 -35.85 -40.54 12.07
C ALA A 129 -37.23 -40.92 12.63
N LYS A 130 -38.19 -40.00 12.63
CA LYS A 130 -39.58 -40.27 13.04
C LYS A 130 -40.28 -41.23 12.08
N GLU A 131 -40.18 -40.99 10.78
CA GLU A 131 -40.73 -41.87 9.73
C GLU A 131 -40.15 -43.28 9.82
N ALA A 132 -38.83 -43.39 9.99
CA ALA A 132 -38.15 -44.68 10.18
C ALA A 132 -38.68 -45.43 11.41
N ARG A 133 -38.80 -44.75 12.57
CA ARG A 133 -39.40 -45.33 13.78
C ARG A 133 -40.83 -45.79 13.55
N GLN A 134 -41.67 -44.99 12.90
CA GLN A 134 -43.05 -45.35 12.59
C GLN A 134 -43.12 -46.59 11.68
N SER A 135 -42.32 -46.66 10.63
CA SER A 135 -42.27 -47.83 9.73
C SER A 135 -41.80 -49.11 10.42
N LEU A 136 -40.88 -49.00 11.38
CA LEU A 136 -40.41 -50.14 12.19
C LEU A 136 -41.49 -50.63 13.14
N THR A 137 -42.28 -49.69 13.68
CA THR A 137 -43.38 -50.00 14.59
C THR A 137 -44.58 -50.61 13.85
N SER A 138 -44.87 -50.15 12.63
CA SER A 138 -45.99 -50.67 11.82
C SER A 138 -45.74 -52.04 11.19
N LYS A 139 -44.47 -52.46 11.08
CA LYS A 139 -44.08 -53.80 10.60
C LYS A 139 -44.07 -54.86 11.70
N ARG A 140 -44.27 -54.44 12.95
CA ARG A 140 -44.23 -55.27 14.15
C ARG A 140 -45.64 -55.59 14.58
#